data_AF-A0A382U0L2-F1
#
_entry.id   AF-A0A382U0L2-F1
#
_cell.length_a   1.000
_cell.length_b   1.000
_cell.length_c   1.000
_cell.angle_alpha   90.00
_cell.angle_beta   90.00
_cell.angle_gamma   90.00
#
_symmetry.space_group_name_H-M   'P 1'
#
loop_
_entity.id
_entity.type
_entity.pdbx_description
1 polymer ?
#
loop_
_entity_poly.entity_id
_entity_poly.type
_entity_poly.pdbx_seq_one_letter_code
_entity_poly.pdbx_strand_id
1 'polypeptide(L)'
;MNFSIEIGLNADLETLPPVKDVYITLLPGEDYTKTAEKAGDLVKKGFNPVPHFPARSIADETQLKDYIFRCKDTGVKQALVIGGSHEQIGSFDSSIQILETG
;
A
#
# COMPACT_ATOMS: atom_id res chain seq x y z
N MET A 1 6.98 -21.41 11.20
CA MET A 1 6.40 -20.15 11.71
C MET A 1 6.45 -19.17 10.55
N ASN A 2 5.33 -18.57 10.16
CA ASN A 2 5.28 -17.65 9.02
C ASN A 2 5.37 -16.22 9.57
N PHE A 3 6.51 -15.58 9.35
CA PHE A 3 6.71 -14.19 9.70
C PHE A 3 6.48 -13.30 8.47
N SER A 4 5.95 -12.11 8.72
CA SER A 4 5.93 -10.98 7.78
C SER A 4 6.70 -9.82 8.40
N ILE A 5 7.05 -8.85 7.57
CA ILE A 5 7.68 -7.60 8.00
C ILE A 5 6.95 -6.41 7.42
N GLU A 6 7.08 -5.26 8.05
CA GLU A 6 6.62 -3.97 7.53
C GLU A 6 7.82 -3.07 7.28
N ILE A 7 7.80 -2.35 6.16
CA ILE A 7 8.86 -1.43 5.74
C ILE A 7 8.27 -0.07 5.31
N GLY A 8 9.06 0.99 5.46
CA GLY A 8 8.77 2.29 4.85
C GLY A 8 9.41 2.46 3.47
N LEU A 9 9.11 3.57 2.79
CA LEU A 9 9.59 3.85 1.43
C LEU A 9 11.12 3.84 1.26
N ASN A 10 11.87 4.14 2.32
CA ASN A 10 13.32 4.25 2.28
C ASN A 10 14.06 2.95 2.64
N ALA A 11 13.34 1.85 2.88
CA ALA A 11 13.97 0.57 3.22
C ALA A 11 14.80 0.01 2.05
N ASP A 12 15.96 -0.54 2.39
CA ASP A 12 16.84 -1.24 1.46
C ASP A 12 16.34 -2.66 1.22
N LEU A 13 15.87 -2.92 -0.01
CA LEU A 13 15.30 -4.20 -0.40
C LEU A 13 16.32 -5.34 -0.48
N GLU A 14 17.62 -5.05 -0.49
CA GLU A 14 18.68 -6.08 -0.48
C GLU A 14 18.92 -6.67 0.91
N THR A 15 18.47 -5.97 1.95
CA THR A 15 18.70 -6.38 3.35
C THR A 15 17.52 -7.15 3.94
N LEU A 16 16.45 -7.35 3.16
CA LEU A 16 15.24 -7.99 3.68
C LEU A 16 15.48 -9.45 4.03
N PRO A 17 14.97 -9.92 5.18
CA PRO A 17 15.01 -11.33 5.53
C PRO A 17 14.19 -12.15 4.52
N PRO A 18 14.41 -13.48 4.45
CA PRO A 18 13.68 -14.38 3.56
C PRO A 18 12.26 -14.66 4.07
N VAL A 19 11.43 -13.61 4.14
CA VAL A 19 10.00 -13.67 4.45
C VAL A 19 9.19 -13.65 3.15
N LYS A 20 7.93 -14.06 3.22
CA LYS A 20 7.04 -14.04 2.06
C LYS A 20 6.33 -12.69 1.91
N ASP A 21 5.66 -12.24 2.97
CA ASP A 21 4.78 -11.09 2.94
C ASP A 21 5.50 -9.85 3.49
N VAL A 22 5.50 -8.77 2.71
CA VAL A 22 6.18 -7.51 3.03
C VAL A 22 5.18 -6.36 2.94
N TYR A 23 4.83 -5.79 4.08
CA TYR A 23 3.91 -4.66 4.18
C TYR A 23 4.66 -3.36 3.88
N ILE A 24 3.98 -2.43 3.21
CA ILE A 24 4.56 -1.13 2.84
C ILE A 24 3.69 -0.03 3.43
N THR A 25 4.24 0.68 4.42
CA THR A 25 3.56 1.80 5.06
C THR A 25 3.43 2.96 4.08
N LEU A 26 2.27 3.62 4.09
CA LEU A 26 2.04 4.93 3.48
C LEU A 26 1.73 5.93 4.61
N LEU A 27 2.67 6.84 4.89
CA LEU A 27 2.54 7.84 5.94
C LEU A 27 1.88 9.13 5.43
N PRO A 28 1.32 9.97 6.31
CA PRO A 28 0.74 11.26 5.91
C PRO A 28 1.74 12.13 5.15
N GLY A 29 1.32 12.63 3.99
CA GLY A 29 2.13 13.48 3.11
C GLY A 29 3.07 12.71 2.16
N GLU A 30 3.14 11.38 2.26
CA GLU A 30 3.86 10.56 1.30
C GLU A 30 3.06 10.35 0.01
N ASP A 31 3.80 10.07 -1.06
CA ASP A 31 3.23 9.84 -2.39
C ASP A 31 2.89 8.36 -2.58
N TYR A 32 1.60 8.06 -2.77
CA TYR A 32 1.11 6.71 -3.04
C TYR A 32 1.74 6.08 -4.29
N THR A 33 2.16 6.90 -5.28
CA THR A 33 2.82 6.39 -6.49
C THR A 33 4.15 5.73 -6.15
N LYS A 34 4.92 6.30 -5.22
CA LYS A 34 6.17 5.70 -4.71
C LYS A 34 5.93 4.40 -3.95
N THR A 35 4.81 4.32 -3.24
CA THR A 35 4.40 3.08 -2.55
C THR A 35 4.07 1.99 -3.56
N ALA A 36 3.37 2.32 -4.65
CA ALA A 36 3.10 1.40 -5.74
C ALA A 36 4.38 0.96 -6.47
N GLU A 37 5.30 1.88 -6.74
CA GLU A 37 6.61 1.57 -7.35
C GLU A 37 7.41 0.60 -6.47
N LYS A 38 7.49 0.87 -5.16
CA LYS A 38 8.17 0.00 -4.20
C LYS A 38 7.53 -1.39 -4.14
N ALA A 39 6.20 -1.46 -4.20
CA ALA A 39 5.49 -2.74 -4.28
C ALA A 39 5.89 -3.52 -5.53
N GLY A 40 5.95 -2.86 -6.69
CA GLY A 40 6.43 -3.49 -7.93
C GLY A 40 7.86 -4.01 -7.84
N ASP A 41 8.77 -3.29 -7.16
CA ASP A 41 10.14 -3.75 -6.95
C ASP A 41 10.21 -4.99 -6.04
N LEU A 42 9.35 -5.08 -5.02
CA LEU A 42 9.19 -6.28 -4.20
C LEU A 42 8.68 -7.47 -5.02
N VAL A 43 7.71 -7.26 -5.93
CA VAL A 43 7.24 -8.33 -6.85
C VAL A 43 8.38 -8.86 -7.70
N LYS A 44 9.20 -7.98 -8.30
CA LYS A 44 10.37 -8.38 -9.12
C LYS A 44 11.38 -9.21 -8.31
N LYS A 45 11.48 -8.97 -7.01
CA LYS A 45 12.32 -9.73 -6.07
C LYS A 45 11.70 -11.02 -5.55
N GLY A 46 10.46 -11.32 -5.94
CA GLY A 46 9.76 -12.56 -5.55
C GLY A 46 9.06 -12.49 -4.19
N PHE A 47 8.95 -11.31 -3.58
CA PHE A 47 8.14 -11.10 -2.39
C PHE A 47 6.67 -10.92 -2.75
N ASN A 48 5.80 -11.08 -1.75
CA ASN A 48 4.39 -10.72 -1.83
C ASN A 48 4.18 -9.37 -1.11
N PRO A 49 4.16 -8.25 -1.84
CA PRO A 49 3.94 -6.95 -1.23
C PRO A 49 2.48 -6.77 -0.77
N VAL A 50 2.31 -6.08 0.35
CA VAL A 50 1.02 -5.69 0.92
C VAL A 50 1.02 -4.18 1.19
N PRO A 51 0.87 -3.33 0.16
CA PRO A 51 0.80 -1.89 0.32
C PRO A 51 -0.39 -1.45 1.18
N HIS A 52 -0.20 -0.40 1.98
CA HIS A 52 -1.25 0.20 2.79
C HIS A 52 -2.11 1.16 1.96
N PHE A 53 -3.43 1.04 2.13
CA PHE A 53 -4.46 1.91 1.55
C PHE A 53 -5.15 2.66 2.70
N PRO A 54 -4.57 3.77 3.19
CA PRO A 54 -5.14 4.59 4.25
C PRO A 54 -6.28 5.46 3.72
N ALA A 55 -7.53 5.12 4.06
CA ALA A 55 -8.74 5.78 3.58
C ALA A 55 -8.70 7.30 3.68
N ARG A 56 -8.38 7.83 4.87
CA ARG A 56 -8.36 9.27 5.11
C ARG A 56 -7.27 10.05 4.39
N SER A 57 -6.31 9.37 3.76
CA SER A 57 -5.28 9.98 2.94
C SER A 57 -5.55 9.89 1.44
N ILE A 58 -6.61 9.19 1.02
CA ILE A 58 -7.03 9.10 -0.39
C ILE A 58 -8.02 10.23 -0.68
N ALA A 59 -7.64 11.12 -1.60
CA ALA A 59 -8.36 12.31 -2.02
C ALA A 59 -9.77 11.99 -2.55
N ASP A 60 -9.88 11.02 -3.45
CA ASP A 60 -11.15 10.66 -4.09
C ASP A 60 -11.09 9.26 -4.75
N GLU A 61 -12.21 8.83 -5.32
CA GLU A 61 -12.31 7.59 -6.09
C GLU A 61 -11.38 7.52 -7.30
N THR A 62 -11.02 8.65 -7.91
CA THR A 62 -10.12 8.68 -9.07
C THR A 62 -8.71 8.31 -8.62
N GLN A 63 -8.23 8.90 -7.52
CA GLN A 63 -6.96 8.53 -6.92
C GLN A 63 -6.96 7.07 -6.43
N LEU A 64 -8.07 6.61 -5.81
CA LEU A 64 -8.21 5.22 -5.40
C LEU A 64 -8.03 4.27 -6.59
N LYS A 65 -8.75 4.52 -7.69
CA LYS A 65 -8.66 3.72 -8.92
C LYS A 65 -7.25 3.73 -9.50
N ASP A 66 -6.63 4.90 -9.62
CA ASP A 66 -5.24 5.00 -10.11
C ASP A 66 -4.27 4.21 -9.23
N TYR A 67 -4.37 4.33 -7.90
CA TYR A 67 -3.51 3.58 -6.98
C TYR A 67 -3.71 2.06 -7.11
N ILE A 68 -4.96 1.59 -7.18
CA ILE A 68 -5.28 0.17 -7.42
C ILE A 68 -4.65 -0.31 -8.72
N PHE A 69 -4.79 0.43 -9.83
CA PHE A 69 -4.25 0.04 -11.13
C PHE A 69 -2.72 -0.05 -11.10
N ARG A 70 -2.02 0.92 -10.50
CA ARG A 70 -0.55 0.86 -10.37
C ARG A 70 -0.06 -0.36 -9.61
N CYS A 71 -0.72 -0.71 -8.51
CA CYS A 71 -0.38 -1.92 -7.75
C CYS A 71 -0.71 -3.18 -8.57
N LYS A 72 -1.90 -3.25 -9.16
CA LYS A 72 -2.34 -4.42 -9.93
C LYS A 72 -1.44 -4.70 -11.14
N ASP A 73 -1.10 -3.66 -11.90
CA ASP A 73 -0.29 -3.77 -13.13
C ASP A 73 1.17 -4.19 -12.84
N THR A 74 1.64 -3.98 -11.61
CA THR A 74 2.96 -4.44 -11.16
C THR A 74 2.94 -5.84 -10.54
N GLY A 75 1.78 -6.50 -10.50
CA GLY A 75 1.63 -7.87 -10.01
C GLY A 75 1.34 -8.00 -8.51
N VAL A 76 1.03 -6.90 -7.82
CA VAL A 76 0.55 -6.91 -6.43
C VAL A 76 -0.79 -7.64 -6.36
N LYS A 77 -0.97 -8.48 -5.34
CA LYS A 77 -2.17 -9.34 -5.16
C LYS A 77 -2.93 -9.10 -3.86
N GLN A 78 -2.34 -8.32 -2.96
CA GLN A 78 -2.88 -8.06 -1.62
C GLN A 78 -2.66 -6.60 -1.26
N ALA A 79 -3.55 -6.06 -0.43
CA ALA A 79 -3.47 -4.72 0.09
C ALA A 79 -3.97 -4.71 1.54
N LEU A 80 -3.43 -3.80 2.36
CA LEU A 80 -3.95 -3.52 3.69
C LEU A 80 -4.83 -2.27 3.62
N VAL A 81 -6.15 -2.43 3.69
CA VAL A 81 -7.07 -1.29 3.77
C VAL A 81 -7.25 -0.87 5.22
N ILE A 82 -6.96 0.40 5.53
CA ILE A 82 -6.94 0.93 6.90
C ILE A 82 -7.50 2.35 6.94
N GLY A 83 -7.96 2.81 8.11
CA GLY A 83 -8.51 4.17 8.25
C GLY A 83 -7.49 5.30 8.03
N GLY A 84 -6.20 5.08 8.28
CA GLY A 84 -5.16 6.11 8.18
C GLY A 84 -5.18 7.12 9.36
N SER A 85 -4.56 8.28 9.14
CA SER A 85 -4.39 9.37 10.13
C SER A 85 -5.71 9.92 10.68
N HIS A 86 -5.65 10.69 11.77
CA HIS A 86 -6.83 11.37 12.33
C HIS A 86 -7.47 12.36 11.34
N GLU A 87 -6.64 13.15 10.66
CA GLU A 87 -7.09 14.10 9.65
C GLU A 87 -7.57 13.40 8.38
N GLN A 88 -8.74 13.82 7.89
CA GLN A 88 -9.33 13.39 6.62
C GLN A 88 -9.00 14.43 5.55
N ILE A 89 -8.19 14.01 4.57
CA ILE A 89 -7.77 14.86 3.44
C ILE A 89 -8.79 14.77 2.29
N GLY A 90 -9.36 13.59 2.07
CA GLY A 90 -10.20 13.31 0.92
C GLY A 90 -11.61 12.82 1.24
N SER A 91 -12.20 12.14 0.27
CA SER A 91 -13.63 11.75 0.29
C SER A 91 -13.95 10.61 1.26
N PHE A 92 -12.95 9.85 1.72
CA PHE A 92 -13.17 8.67 2.57
C PHE A 92 -12.82 8.96 4.04
N ASP A 93 -13.75 8.65 4.95
CA ASP A 93 -13.57 8.75 6.41
C ASP A 93 -13.06 7.46 7.06
N SER A 94 -13.28 6.32 6.40
CA SER A 94 -13.07 4.99 6.97
C SER A 94 -12.76 3.95 5.90
N SER A 95 -12.10 2.87 6.33
CA SER A 95 -11.71 1.77 5.43
C SER A 95 -12.90 1.06 4.80
N ILE A 96 -14.08 1.06 5.44
CA ILE A 96 -15.25 0.37 4.89
C ILE A 96 -15.74 1.04 3.60
N GLN A 97 -15.66 2.37 3.50
CA GLN A 97 -16.06 3.10 2.30
C GLN A 97 -15.19 2.76 1.09
N ILE A 98 -13.89 2.46 1.29
CA ILE A 98 -13.04 1.92 0.22
C ILE A 98 -13.58 0.57 -0.25
N LEU A 99 -13.91 -0.35 0.67
CA LEU A 99 -14.38 -1.70 0.34
C LEU A 99 -15.76 -1.68 -0.34
N GLU A 100 -16.58 -0.67 -0.07
CA GLU A 100 -17.87 -0.47 -0.72
C GLU A 100 -17.75 0.02 -2.18
N THR A 101 -16.56 0.41 -2.63
CA THR A 101 -16.32 0.84 -4.02
C THR A 101 -16.26 -0.31 -5.04
N GLY A 102 -16.12 -1.57 -4.60
CA GLY A 102 -16.15 -2.79 -5.43
C GLY A 102 -14.85 -3.58 -5.44
#